data_AF-A0A2E7W3W0-F1
#
_entry.id   AF-A0A2E7W3W0-F1
#
_cell.length_a   1.000
_cell.length_b   1.000
_cell.length_c   1.000
_cell.angle_alpha   90.00
_cell.angle_beta   90.00
_cell.angle_gamma   90.00
#
_symmetry.space_group_name_H-M   'P 1'
#
loop_
_entity.id
_entity.type
_entity.pdbx_description
1 polymer ?
#
loop_
_entity_poly.entity_id
_entity_poly.type
_entity_poly.pdbx_seq_one_letter_code
_entity_poly.pdbx_strand_id
1 'polypeptide(L)'
;MANKLTTRDLIGSLIELQVDRDNQELMEPDNEASLIPIDKAIQEVKNQISRKTSGIDYMIVEMNKQTNLLDAEIATLMDEVKRLRGRKKSIKSSEDFFNKELLPMIIETAGNDGVFQTDTTRYKMYETWGPLEIIDEEAISDNYKRYKVEIDKKTARKAVIEAAEDGLGISGFKLEKVKRVRRS
;
A
#
# COMPACT_ATOMS: atom_id res chain seq x y z
N MET A 1 13.65 4.30 42.50
CA MET A 1 14.03 4.37 41.07
C MET A 1 13.53 5.70 40.54
N ALA A 2 14.38 6.57 40.00
CA ALA A 2 13.92 7.84 39.43
C ALA A 2 12.99 7.54 38.23
N ASN A 3 11.77 8.06 38.26
CA ASN A 3 10.83 7.92 37.15
C ASN A 3 11.44 8.59 35.92
N LYS A 4 11.74 7.80 34.88
CA LYS A 4 12.24 8.33 33.61
C LYS A 4 11.09 9.07 32.91
N LEU A 5 11.22 10.38 32.78
CA LEU A 5 10.25 11.23 32.06
C LEU A 5 10.07 10.75 30.61
N THR A 6 8.82 10.75 30.14
CA THR A 6 8.50 10.47 28.74
C THR A 6 8.83 11.67 27.86
N THR A 7 8.92 11.49 26.54
CA THR A 7 9.12 12.63 25.62
C THR A 7 7.99 13.66 25.73
N ARG A 8 6.76 13.20 26.01
CA ARG A 8 5.61 14.07 26.25
C ARG A 8 5.79 14.91 27.51
N ASP A 9 6.26 14.29 28.59
CA ASP A 9 6.51 15.00 29.86
C ASP A 9 7.63 16.03 29.69
N LEU A 10 8.71 15.70 28.97
CA LEU A 10 9.80 16.64 28.67
C LEU A 10 9.33 17.83 27.82
N ILE A 11 8.42 17.61 26.87
CA ILE A 11 7.82 18.71 26.10
C ILE A 11 6.96 19.59 27.01
N GLY A 12 6.18 18.99 27.91
CA GLY A 12 5.41 19.73 28.92
C GLY A 12 6.30 20.61 29.79
N SER A 13 7.35 20.03 30.38
CA SER A 13 8.33 20.78 31.18
C SER A 13 9.06 21.86 30.39
N LEU A 14 9.33 21.63 29.09
CA LEU A 14 9.93 22.65 28.24
C LEU A 14 9.00 23.86 28.06
N ILE A 15 7.71 23.62 27.83
CA ILE A 15 6.70 24.68 27.69
C ILE A 15 6.58 25.47 29.00
N GLU A 16 6.51 24.78 30.15
CA GLU A 16 6.44 25.42 31.46
C GLU A 16 7.66 26.29 31.74
N LEU A 17 8.88 25.76 31.53
CA LEU A 17 10.11 26.53 31.71
C LEU A 17 10.21 27.73 30.76
N GLN A 18 9.66 27.64 29.55
CA GLN A 18 9.59 28.77 28.62
C GLN A 18 8.61 29.85 29.11
N VAL A 19 7.45 29.46 29.64
CA VAL A 19 6.50 30.40 30.25
C VAL A 19 7.11 31.07 31.48
N ASP A 20 7.80 30.32 32.34
CA ASP A 20 8.47 30.86 33.53
C ASP A 20 9.57 31.85 33.15
N ARG A 21 10.36 31.52 32.13
CA ARG A 21 11.38 32.41 31.56
C ARG A 21 10.76 33.73 31.07
N ASP A 22 9.70 33.64 30.26
CA ASP A 22 9.04 34.81 29.68
C ASP A 22 8.41 35.69 30.76
N ASN A 23 7.80 35.08 31.78
CA ASN A 23 7.23 35.80 32.93
C ASN A 23 8.30 36.52 33.76
N GLN A 24 9.46 35.89 33.96
CA GLN A 24 10.55 36.48 34.73
C GLN A 24 11.24 37.62 33.97
N GLU A 25 11.38 37.49 32.65
CA GLU A 25 11.87 38.56 31.76
C GLU A 25 10.93 39.78 31.77
N LEU A 26 9.60 39.57 31.88
CA LEU A 26 8.59 40.62 32.02
C LEU A 26 8.63 41.32 33.39
N MET A 27 8.89 40.58 34.48
CA MET A 27 8.88 41.14 35.84
C MET A 27 10.19 41.84 36.22
N GLU A 28 11.33 41.33 35.75
CA GLU A 28 12.66 41.84 36.08
C GLU A 28 13.54 41.97 34.82
N PRO A 29 13.25 42.94 33.93
CA PRO A 29 13.89 43.04 32.61
C PRO A 29 15.40 43.28 32.66
N ASP A 30 15.89 43.92 33.72
CA ASP A 30 17.33 44.24 33.89
C ASP A 30 18.10 43.17 34.70
N ASN A 31 17.43 42.09 35.15
CA ASN A 31 18.03 41.06 36.00
C ASN A 31 18.35 39.77 35.21
N GLU A 32 19.25 39.88 34.23
CA GLU A 32 19.72 38.74 33.42
C GLU A 32 20.28 37.58 34.28
N ALA A 33 20.88 37.88 35.43
CA ALA A 33 21.43 36.87 36.33
C ALA A 33 20.36 35.88 36.84
N SER A 34 19.11 36.34 36.93
CA SER A 34 17.98 35.54 37.39
C SER A 34 17.45 34.57 36.32
N LEU A 35 17.73 34.82 35.04
CA LEU A 35 17.32 33.99 33.90
C LEU A 35 18.30 32.84 33.61
N ILE A 36 19.58 33.00 33.94
CA ILE A 36 20.64 31.99 33.78
C ILE A 36 20.23 30.57 34.26
N PRO A 37 19.65 30.38 35.46
CA PRO A 37 19.25 29.04 35.90
C PRO A 37 18.12 28.43 35.06
N ILE A 38 17.14 29.24 34.64
CA ILE A 38 16.02 28.78 33.80
C ILE A 38 16.53 28.42 32.40
N ASP A 39 17.39 29.25 31.81
CA ASP A 39 18.00 28.97 30.52
C ASP A 39 18.83 27.67 30.53
N LYS A 40 19.57 27.43 31.62
CA LYS A 40 20.29 26.16 31.81
C LYS A 40 19.33 24.97 31.87
N ALA A 41 18.23 25.08 32.61
CA ALA A 41 17.22 24.03 32.70
C ALA A 41 16.55 23.76 31.33
N ILE A 42 16.21 24.81 30.57
CA ILE A 42 15.68 24.70 29.21
C ILE A 42 16.66 23.95 28.31
N GLN A 43 17.96 24.30 28.36
CA GLN A 43 18.97 23.63 27.55
C GLN A 43 19.14 22.16 27.95
N GLU A 44 19.06 21.83 29.23
CA GLU A 44 19.10 20.45 29.69
C GLU A 44 17.92 19.63 29.16
N VAL A 45 16.70 20.16 29.27
CA VAL A 45 15.49 19.50 28.75
C VAL A 45 15.57 19.34 27.22
N LYS A 46 16.03 20.36 26.49
CA LYS A 46 16.27 20.27 25.03
C LYS A 46 17.26 19.17 24.68
N ASN A 47 18.37 19.06 25.43
CA ASN A 47 19.35 18.00 25.24
C ASN A 47 18.75 16.60 25.48
N GLN A 48 17.89 16.45 26.50
CA GLN A 48 17.21 15.18 26.78
C GLN A 48 16.22 14.81 25.66
N ILE A 49 15.44 15.77 25.14
CA ILE A 49 14.55 15.57 24.00
C ILE A 49 15.35 15.18 22.76
N SER A 50 16.48 15.84 22.49
CA SER A 50 17.36 15.51 21.36
C SER A 50 17.85 14.07 21.45
N ARG A 51 18.37 13.64 22.61
CA ARG A 51 18.84 12.26 22.82
C ARG A 51 17.74 11.22 22.58
N LYS A 52 16.53 11.47 23.07
CA LYS A 52 15.38 10.58 22.82
C LYS A 52 15.01 10.55 21.34
N THR A 53 15.03 11.69 20.67
CA THR A 53 14.76 11.79 19.23
C THR A 53 15.80 11.03 18.40
N SER A 54 17.08 11.04 18.78
CA SER A 54 18.12 10.23 18.14
C SER A 54 17.84 8.72 18.25
N GLY A 55 17.27 8.26 19.37
CA GLY A 55 16.83 6.86 19.51
C GLY A 55 15.69 6.51 18.55
N ILE A 56 14.74 7.43 18.36
CA ILE A 56 13.66 7.29 17.36
C ILE A 56 14.24 7.25 15.94
N ASP A 57 15.25 8.08 15.67
CA ASP A 57 15.93 8.11 14.37
C ASP A 57 16.59 6.78 14.02
N TYR A 58 17.36 6.22 14.95
CA TYR A 58 17.96 4.90 14.81
C TYR A 58 16.91 3.81 14.54
N MET A 59 15.80 3.81 15.31
CA MET A 59 14.71 2.86 15.09
C MET A 59 14.10 2.99 13.70
N ILE A 60 13.90 4.21 13.20
CA ILE A 60 13.37 4.43 11.84
C ILE A 60 14.34 3.92 10.77
N VAL A 61 15.64 4.13 10.94
CA VAL A 61 16.65 3.60 10.01
C VAL A 61 16.61 2.07 9.98
N GLU A 62 16.52 1.42 11.16
CA GLU A 62 16.44 -0.04 11.23
C GLU A 62 15.13 -0.56 10.63
N MET A 63 13.99 0.11 10.87
CA MET A 63 12.72 -0.23 10.22
C MET A 63 12.83 -0.12 8.69
N ASN A 64 13.44 0.94 8.17
CA ASN A 64 13.64 1.10 6.73
C ASN A 64 14.52 -0.02 6.14
N LYS A 65 15.58 -0.42 6.86
CA LYS A 65 16.42 -1.54 6.46
C LYS A 65 15.62 -2.85 6.42
N GLN A 66 14.78 -3.11 7.42
CA GLN A 66 13.89 -4.28 7.44
C GLN A 66 12.89 -4.24 6.28
N THR A 67 12.27 -3.10 6.01
CA THR A 67 11.37 -2.92 4.85
C THR A 67 12.09 -3.24 3.55
N ASN A 68 13.31 -2.74 3.34
CA ASN A 68 14.08 -3.02 2.14
C ASN A 68 14.42 -4.52 1.98
N LEU A 69 14.68 -5.23 3.08
CA LEU A 69 14.90 -6.68 3.07
C LEU A 69 13.61 -7.43 2.67
N LEU A 70 12.46 -7.02 3.22
CA LEU A 70 11.17 -7.58 2.85
C LEU A 70 10.83 -7.31 1.37
N ASP A 71 11.11 -6.12 0.87
CA ASP A 71 10.90 -5.77 -0.55
C ASP A 71 11.76 -6.66 -1.46
N ALA A 72 13.01 -6.93 -1.08
CA ALA A 72 13.88 -7.85 -1.80
C ALA A 72 13.33 -9.28 -1.78
N GLU A 73 12.86 -9.76 -0.62
CA GLU A 73 12.25 -11.07 -0.49
C GLU A 73 10.99 -11.19 -1.37
N ILE A 74 10.11 -10.20 -1.32
CA ILE A 74 8.92 -10.13 -2.17
C ILE A 74 9.32 -10.21 -3.66
N ALA A 75 10.35 -9.47 -4.07
CA ALA A 75 10.83 -9.51 -5.46
C ALA A 75 11.27 -10.93 -5.87
N THR A 76 12.05 -11.62 -5.02
CA THR A 76 12.47 -13.00 -5.31
C THR A 76 11.29 -13.97 -5.39
N LEU A 77 10.30 -13.83 -4.51
CA LEU A 77 9.09 -14.65 -4.52
C LEU A 77 8.23 -14.39 -5.77
N MET A 78 8.16 -13.15 -6.25
CA MET A 78 7.46 -12.83 -7.49
C MET A 78 8.10 -13.47 -8.71
N ASP A 79 9.44 -13.50 -8.78
CA ASP A 79 10.15 -14.18 -9.87
C ASP A 79 9.89 -15.68 -9.86
N GLU A 80 9.85 -16.29 -8.67
CA GLU A 80 9.49 -17.70 -8.53
C GLU A 80 8.04 -17.97 -8.94
N VAL A 81 7.10 -17.10 -8.54
CA VAL A 81 5.70 -17.18 -8.99
C VAL A 81 5.61 -17.08 -10.51
N LYS A 82 6.37 -16.19 -11.14
CA LYS A 82 6.43 -16.05 -12.59
C LYS A 82 6.94 -17.33 -13.26
N ARG A 83 8.00 -17.93 -12.73
CA ARG A 83 8.55 -19.21 -13.20
C ARG A 83 7.52 -20.33 -13.10
N LEU A 84 6.85 -20.47 -11.95
CA LEU A 84 5.81 -21.48 -11.73
C LEU A 84 4.59 -21.28 -12.64
N ARG A 85 4.17 -20.03 -12.86
CA ARG A 85 3.11 -19.70 -13.84
C ARG A 85 3.51 -20.10 -15.25
N GLY A 86 4.77 -19.88 -15.64
CA GLY A 86 5.31 -20.34 -16.91
C GLY A 86 5.20 -21.85 -17.07
N ARG A 87 5.68 -22.62 -16.07
CA ARG A 87 5.57 -24.09 -16.06
C ARG A 87 4.13 -24.57 -16.14
N LYS A 88 3.23 -23.96 -15.37
CA LYS A 88 1.78 -24.27 -15.41
C LYS A 88 1.21 -24.05 -16.82
N LYS A 89 1.57 -22.93 -17.48
CA LYS A 89 1.13 -22.65 -18.85
C LYS A 89 1.65 -23.69 -19.84
N SER A 90 2.91 -24.11 -19.73
CA SER A 90 3.46 -25.16 -20.60
C SER A 90 2.72 -26.49 -20.43
N ILE A 91 2.47 -26.92 -19.19
CA ILE A 91 1.71 -28.15 -18.92
C ILE A 91 0.29 -28.04 -19.52
N LYS A 92 -0.39 -26.92 -19.29
CA LYS A 92 -1.72 -26.69 -19.86
C LYS A 92 -1.71 -26.69 -21.39
N SER A 93 -0.67 -26.12 -22.01
CA SER A 93 -0.53 -26.14 -23.47
C SER A 93 -0.35 -27.56 -24.02
N SER A 94 0.42 -28.41 -23.33
CA SER A 94 0.55 -29.82 -23.71
C SER A 94 -0.75 -30.57 -23.52
N GLU A 95 -1.46 -30.34 -22.41
CA GLU A 95 -2.78 -30.89 -22.15
C GLU A 95 -3.80 -30.45 -23.22
N ASP A 96 -3.81 -29.16 -23.59
CA ASP A 96 -4.66 -28.62 -24.65
C ASP A 96 -4.37 -29.31 -25.99
N PHE A 97 -3.10 -29.48 -26.36
CA PHE A 97 -2.71 -30.22 -27.57
C PHE A 97 -3.21 -31.67 -27.54
N PHE A 98 -3.04 -32.38 -26.43
CA PHE A 98 -3.53 -33.74 -26.31
C PHE A 98 -5.05 -33.82 -26.40
N ASN A 99 -5.79 -32.96 -25.71
CA ASN A 99 -7.24 -33.03 -25.65
C ASN A 99 -7.95 -32.51 -26.91
N LYS A 100 -7.38 -31.51 -27.59
CA LYS A 100 -8.02 -30.85 -28.75
C LYS A 100 -7.58 -31.40 -30.09
N GLU A 101 -6.38 -31.97 -30.17
CA GLU A 101 -5.81 -32.45 -31.44
C GLU A 101 -5.55 -33.96 -31.41
N LEU A 102 -4.69 -34.43 -30.50
CA LEU A 102 -4.19 -35.80 -30.56
C LEU A 102 -5.24 -36.85 -30.18
N LEU A 103 -5.95 -36.67 -29.06
CA LEU A 103 -6.97 -37.61 -28.60
C LEU A 103 -8.15 -37.70 -29.58
N PRO A 104 -8.69 -36.58 -30.11
CA PRO A 104 -9.69 -36.65 -31.18
C PRO A 104 -9.21 -37.46 -32.38
N MET A 105 -7.99 -37.19 -32.86
CA MET A 105 -7.40 -37.92 -33.99
C MET A 105 -7.26 -39.44 -33.71
N ILE A 106 -6.83 -39.82 -32.51
CA ILE A 106 -6.72 -41.23 -32.10
C ILE A 106 -8.11 -41.88 -32.05
N ILE A 107 -9.10 -41.21 -31.47
CA ILE A 107 -10.47 -41.74 -31.36
C ILE A 107 -11.09 -41.90 -32.75
N GLU A 108 -10.87 -40.96 -33.67
CA GLU A 108 -11.38 -41.03 -35.05
C GLU A 108 -10.71 -42.13 -35.87
N THR A 109 -9.42 -42.37 -35.67
CA THR A 109 -8.63 -43.31 -36.50
C THR A 109 -8.61 -44.73 -35.95
N ALA A 110 -8.55 -44.90 -34.63
CA ALA A 110 -8.36 -46.18 -33.95
C ALA A 110 -9.46 -46.50 -32.91
N GLY A 111 -10.41 -45.58 -32.70
CA GLY A 111 -11.55 -45.82 -31.82
C GLY A 111 -12.66 -46.62 -32.49
N ASN A 112 -13.52 -47.21 -31.66
CA ASN A 112 -14.74 -47.90 -32.10
C ASN A 112 -15.93 -47.03 -31.69
N ASP A 113 -16.72 -46.57 -32.67
CA ASP A 113 -17.91 -45.73 -32.48
C ASP A 113 -17.67 -44.47 -31.62
N GLY A 114 -16.56 -43.75 -31.88
CA GLY A 114 -16.21 -42.53 -31.15
C GLY A 114 -15.73 -42.77 -29.71
N VAL A 115 -15.35 -44.00 -29.38
CA VAL A 115 -14.81 -44.41 -28.09
C VAL A 115 -13.43 -45.05 -28.27
N PHE A 116 -12.47 -44.62 -27.44
CA PHE A 116 -11.15 -45.23 -27.36
C PHE A 116 -10.83 -45.58 -25.91
N GLN A 117 -10.37 -46.80 -25.64
CA GLN A 117 -10.11 -47.27 -24.27
C GLN A 117 -8.66 -47.73 -24.13
N THR A 118 -8.00 -47.23 -23.09
CA THR A 118 -6.69 -47.70 -22.63
C THR A 118 -6.86 -48.55 -21.36
N ASP A 119 -5.76 -49.11 -20.86
CA ASP A 119 -5.74 -49.84 -19.58
C ASP A 119 -6.15 -48.97 -18.38
N THR A 120 -6.04 -47.65 -18.51
CA THR A 120 -6.26 -46.69 -17.43
C THR A 120 -7.54 -45.87 -17.58
N THR A 121 -7.94 -45.55 -18.81
CA THR A 121 -9.00 -44.56 -19.06
C THR A 121 -9.80 -44.90 -20.32
N ARG A 122 -11.09 -44.61 -20.28
CA ARG A 122 -11.98 -44.63 -21.45
C ARG A 122 -12.26 -43.20 -21.92
N TYR A 123 -11.91 -42.91 -23.16
CA TYR A 123 -12.18 -41.65 -23.84
C TYR A 123 -13.42 -41.80 -24.73
N LYS A 124 -14.31 -40.82 -24.69
CA LYS A 124 -15.49 -40.75 -25.55
C LYS A 124 -15.58 -39.36 -26.15
N MET A 125 -15.71 -39.29 -27.47
CA MET A 125 -15.95 -38.04 -28.17
C MET A 125 -17.40 -37.61 -27.98
N TYR A 126 -17.61 -36.32 -27.67
CA TYR A 126 -18.92 -35.69 -27.60
C TYR A 126 -18.82 -34.24 -28.04
N GLU A 127 -19.90 -33.73 -28.62
CA GLU A 127 -20.01 -32.35 -29.07
C GLU A 127 -20.62 -31.48 -27.96
N THR A 128 -20.05 -30.30 -27.76
CA THR A 128 -20.57 -29.28 -26.84
C THR A 128 -20.37 -27.90 -27.44
N TRP A 129 -21.21 -26.95 -27.04
CA TRP A 129 -21.02 -25.55 -27.40
C TRP A 129 -19.73 -25.00 -26.77
N GLY A 130 -18.95 -24.28 -27.59
CA GLY A 130 -17.75 -23.57 -27.17
C GLY A 130 -18.06 -22.30 -26.36
N PRO A 131 -17.03 -21.54 -25.95
CA PRO A 131 -17.23 -20.25 -25.31
C PRO A 131 -17.93 -19.27 -26.26
N LEU A 132 -18.81 -18.43 -25.72
CA LEU A 132 -19.43 -17.34 -26.45
C LEU A 132 -18.38 -16.26 -26.74
N GLU A 133 -18.16 -15.96 -28.02
CA GLU A 133 -17.31 -14.86 -28.47
C GLU A 133 -18.17 -13.67 -28.91
N ILE A 134 -17.85 -12.48 -28.41
CA ILE A 134 -18.51 -11.23 -28.81
C ILE A 134 -17.81 -10.72 -30.06
N ILE A 135 -18.53 -10.72 -31.18
CA ILE A 135 -18.01 -10.27 -32.49
C ILE A 135 -18.26 -8.77 -32.67
N ASP A 136 -19.40 -8.27 -32.22
CA ASP A 136 -19.80 -6.86 -32.28
C ASP A 136 -20.55 -6.49 -30.99
N GLU A 137 -20.00 -5.55 -30.23
CA GLU A 137 -20.55 -5.09 -28.95
C GLU A 137 -21.72 -4.10 -29.13
N GLU A 138 -21.77 -3.37 -30.24
CA GLU A 138 -22.81 -2.36 -30.50
C GLU A 138 -24.14 -3.02 -30.90
N ALA A 139 -24.08 -4.13 -31.63
CA ALA A 139 -25.24 -4.95 -31.96
C ALA A 139 -25.85 -5.69 -30.75
N ILE A 140 -25.14 -5.76 -29.62
CA ILE A 140 -25.64 -6.43 -28.41
C ILE A 140 -26.65 -5.55 -27.69
N SER A 141 -27.83 -6.12 -27.43
CA SER A 141 -28.88 -5.49 -26.64
C SER A 141 -28.40 -5.10 -25.24
N ASP A 142 -28.85 -3.94 -24.77
CA ASP A 142 -28.53 -3.39 -23.44
C ASP A 142 -28.91 -4.31 -22.28
N ASN A 143 -29.84 -5.25 -22.48
CA ASN A 143 -30.20 -6.27 -21.47
C ASN A 143 -29.02 -7.17 -21.07
N TYR A 144 -28.00 -7.29 -21.92
CA TYR A 144 -26.79 -8.06 -21.64
C TYR A 144 -25.61 -7.18 -21.21
N LYS A 145 -25.80 -5.85 -21.12
CA LYS A 145 -24.79 -4.87 -20.73
C LYS A 145 -24.98 -4.46 -19.27
N ARG A 146 -23.88 -4.30 -18.55
CA ARG A 146 -23.88 -3.82 -17.16
C ARG A 146 -23.03 -2.55 -17.04
N TYR A 147 -23.67 -1.43 -16.72
CA TYR A 147 -22.98 -0.17 -16.49
C TYR A 147 -22.54 -0.04 -15.03
N LYS A 148 -21.26 0.30 -14.82
CA LYS A 148 -20.70 0.63 -13.52
C LYS A 148 -20.33 2.12 -13.51
N VAL A 149 -20.95 2.89 -12.62
CA VAL A 149 -20.58 4.28 -12.38
C VAL A 149 -19.46 4.31 -11.36
N GLU A 150 -18.31 4.88 -11.73
CA GLU A 150 -17.15 5.03 -10.85
C GLU A 150 -16.77 6.51 -10.73
N ILE A 151 -16.52 6.96 -9.50
CA ILE A 151 -16.10 8.33 -9.23
C ILE A 151 -14.62 8.45 -9.58
N ASP A 152 -14.30 9.35 -10.50
CA ASP A 152 -12.91 9.71 -10.77
C ASP A 152 -12.34 10.54 -9.61
N LYS A 153 -11.68 9.84 -8.69
CA LYS A 153 -11.06 10.44 -7.50
C LYS A 153 -9.92 11.40 -7.85
N LYS A 154 -9.26 11.25 -9.01
CA LYS A 154 -8.09 12.08 -9.35
C LYS A 154 -8.54 13.47 -9.78
N THR A 155 -9.52 13.55 -10.68
CA THR A 155 -10.11 14.82 -11.08
C THR A 155 -10.87 15.46 -9.92
N ALA A 156 -11.65 14.67 -9.17
CA ALA A 156 -12.33 15.16 -7.97
C ALA A 156 -11.34 15.77 -6.96
N ARG A 157 -10.22 15.11 -6.67
CA ARG A 157 -9.22 15.63 -5.73
C ARG A 157 -8.62 16.96 -6.19
N LYS A 158 -8.33 17.12 -7.47
CA LYS A 158 -7.80 18.37 -8.01
C LYS A 158 -8.80 19.51 -7.83
N ALA A 159 -10.07 19.28 -8.19
CA ALA A 159 -11.14 20.26 -8.03
C ALA A 159 -11.38 20.63 -6.55
N VAL A 160 -11.32 19.64 -5.65
CA VAL A 160 -11.49 19.89 -4.20
C VAL A 160 -10.32 20.71 -3.63
N ILE A 161 -9.09 20.53 -4.13
CA ILE A 161 -7.94 21.36 -3.71
C ILE A 161 -8.12 22.80 -4.16
N GLU A 162 -8.48 23.02 -5.42
CA GLU A 162 -8.71 24.35 -6.00
C GLU A 162 -9.83 25.09 -5.27
N ALA A 163 -10.98 24.44 -5.07
CA ALA A 163 -12.07 25.00 -4.28
C ALA A 163 -11.63 25.33 -2.84
N ALA A 164 -10.84 24.46 -2.21
CA ALA A 164 -10.35 24.67 -0.85
C ALA A 164 -9.31 25.81 -0.73
N GLU A 165 -8.56 26.10 -1.80
CA GLU A 165 -7.70 27.29 -1.89
C GLU A 165 -8.52 28.58 -1.96
N ASP A 166 -9.67 28.54 -2.64
CA ASP A 166 -10.64 29.64 -2.72
C ASP A 166 -11.58 29.75 -1.49
N GLY A 167 -11.39 28.90 -0.47
CA GLY A 167 -12.21 28.88 0.74
C GLY A 167 -13.59 28.25 0.57
N LEU A 168 -13.84 27.59 -0.57
CA LEU A 168 -15.07 26.86 -0.89
C LEU A 168 -14.87 25.34 -0.72
N GLY A 169 -15.98 24.62 -0.51
CA GLY A 169 -16.00 23.16 -0.44
C GLY A 169 -16.80 22.56 -1.58
N ILE A 170 -16.48 21.32 -1.97
CA ILE A 170 -17.33 20.54 -2.89
C ILE A 170 -18.13 19.53 -2.07
N SER A 171 -19.45 19.55 -2.23
CA SER A 171 -20.36 18.62 -1.54
C SER A 171 -19.99 17.17 -1.85
N GLY A 172 -19.99 16.32 -0.82
CA GLY A 172 -19.61 14.90 -0.92
C GLY A 172 -18.12 14.60 -0.80
N PHE A 173 -17.24 15.61 -0.71
CA PHE A 173 -15.80 15.43 -0.52
C PHE A 173 -15.29 16.12 0.75
N LYS A 174 -14.36 15.47 1.46
CA LYS A 174 -13.67 16.02 2.63
C LYS A 174 -12.16 16.03 2.38
N LEU A 175 -11.53 17.18 2.53
CA LEU A 175 -10.08 17.36 2.40
C LEU A 175 -9.55 18.13 3.62
N GLU A 176 -8.56 17.56 4.31
CA GLU A 176 -7.92 18.18 5.47
C GLU A 176 -6.44 18.45 5.17
N LYS A 177 -5.93 19.61 5.61
CA LYS A 177 -4.50 19.89 5.59
C LYS A 177 -3.81 19.09 6.68
N VAL A 178 -2.88 18.22 6.29
CA VAL A 178 -2.11 17.38 7.22
C VAL A 178 -0.67 17.86 7.25
N LYS A 179 -0.13 18.13 8.44
CA LYS A 179 1.29 18.40 8.63
C LYS A 179 2.07 17.10 8.42
N ARG A 180 3.10 17.14 7.59
CA ARG A 180 3.98 15.98 7.29
C ARG A 180 5.42 16.37 7.55
N VAL A 181 6.20 15.41 8.03
CA VAL A 181 7.64 15.58 8.26
C VAL A 181 8.38 14.95 7.08
N ARG A 182 9.29 15.69 6.46
CA ARG A 182 10.24 15.17 5.47
C ARG A 182 11.61 15.06 6.13
N ARG A 183 12.24 13.90 6.00
CA ARG A 183 13.66 13.72 6.35
C ARG A 183 14.51 14.00 5.11
N SER A 184 15.59 14.75 5.28
CA SER A 184 16.56 15.12 4.25
C SER A 184 17.95 14.76 4.72
#